data_AF-A0A1D9M7X7-F1
#
_entry.id   AF-A0A1D9M7X7-F1
#
_cell.length_a   1.000
_cell.length_b   1.000
_cell.length_c   1.000
_cell.angle_alpha   90.00
_cell.angle_beta   90.00
_cell.angle_gamma   90.00
#
_symmetry.space_group_name_H-M   'P 1'
#
loop_
_entity.id
_entity.type
_entity.pdbx_description
1 polymer ?
#
loop_
_entity_poly.entity_id
_entity_poly.type
_entity_poly.pdbx_seq_one_letter_code
_entity_poly.pdbx_strand_id
1 'polypeptide(L)'
;MKTGFLLKTTAAVTAAMIAAPLALAMTRADLAPAPSAEAPGLGRPMDDHGPDIAYGDLSVFDTITEIGEAQSPNVPYCDTRAEMRAVLAQDFGESARLTHPLEGRRSVELWASEAEGTWTALYTRADGVSCVVSSGIDWARGSDALALMEREALIPAG
;
A
#
# COMPACT_ATOMS: atom_id res chain seq x y z
N MET A 1 35.11 -68.22 -36.52
CA MET A 1 34.17 -68.01 -37.64
C MET A 1 32.79 -68.52 -37.24
N LYS A 2 31.73 -67.84 -37.72
CA LYS A 2 30.27 -68.12 -37.62
C LYS A 2 29.45 -67.41 -36.52
N THR A 3 28.88 -66.26 -36.95
CA THR A 3 27.45 -65.87 -37.00
C THR A 3 26.41 -66.55 -36.10
N GLY A 4 25.48 -65.75 -35.56
CA GLY A 4 24.14 -66.22 -35.20
C GLY A 4 23.29 -65.22 -34.41
N PHE A 5 22.40 -64.49 -35.10
CA PHE A 5 21.30 -63.69 -34.56
C PHE A 5 20.06 -64.59 -34.37
N LEU A 6 19.31 -64.45 -33.26
CA LEU A 6 17.82 -64.43 -33.22
C LEU A 6 17.26 -64.47 -31.80
N LEU A 7 16.75 -63.29 -31.41
CA LEU A 7 15.46 -63.01 -30.75
C LEU A 7 14.74 -64.14 -29.99
N LYS A 8 14.54 -63.92 -28.68
CA LYS A 8 13.34 -64.34 -27.97
C LYS A 8 12.69 -63.12 -27.33
N THR A 9 11.66 -62.60 -28.00
CA THR A 9 10.67 -61.68 -27.44
C THR A 9 9.85 -62.40 -26.39
N THR A 10 9.81 -61.86 -25.17
CA THR A 10 8.64 -62.00 -24.29
C THR A 10 8.42 -60.66 -23.64
N ALA A 11 7.39 -59.95 -24.11
CA ALA A 11 6.88 -58.78 -23.45
C ALA A 11 6.26 -59.22 -22.13
N ALA A 12 6.72 -58.65 -21.02
CA ALA A 12 5.98 -58.63 -19.78
C ALA A 12 5.95 -57.17 -19.30
N VAL A 13 4.81 -56.54 -19.54
CA VAL A 13 4.42 -55.26 -18.98
C VAL A 13 4.35 -55.44 -17.47
N THR A 14 5.21 -54.75 -16.71
CA THR A 14 5.01 -54.58 -15.27
C THR A 14 5.21 -53.12 -14.90
N ALA A 15 4.15 -52.58 -14.32
CA ALA A 15 3.89 -51.19 -14.01
C ALA A 15 5.01 -50.51 -13.20
N ALA A 16 5.30 -49.27 -13.57
CA ALA A 16 6.08 -48.34 -12.79
C ALA A 16 5.31 -47.98 -11.51
N MET A 17 5.85 -48.37 -10.34
CA MET A 17 5.41 -47.84 -9.05
C MET A 17 6.35 -46.69 -8.70
N ILE A 18 5.94 -45.47 -9.04
CA ILE A 18 6.60 -44.24 -8.61
C ILE A 18 6.25 -44.06 -7.12
N ALA A 19 7.19 -44.37 -6.23
CA ALA A 19 7.09 -44.02 -4.82
C ALA A 19 7.29 -42.50 -4.69
N ALA A 20 6.20 -41.74 -4.60
CA ALA A 20 6.26 -40.32 -4.27
C ALA A 20 6.61 -40.16 -2.78
N PRO A 21 7.55 -39.27 -2.40
CA PRO A 21 7.80 -38.97 -1.01
C PRO A 21 6.60 -38.21 -0.45
N LEU A 22 6.00 -38.73 0.62
CA LEU A 22 5.04 -38.02 1.45
C LEU A 22 5.76 -36.83 2.10
N ALA A 23 5.69 -35.66 1.46
CA ALA A 23 5.99 -34.41 2.14
C ALA A 23 4.89 -34.17 3.18
N LEU A 24 5.21 -34.34 4.47
CA LEU A 24 4.36 -33.86 5.54
C LEU A 24 4.25 -32.33 5.38
N ALA A 25 3.11 -31.86 4.88
CA ALA A 25 2.74 -30.46 4.95
C ALA A 25 2.52 -30.11 6.42
N MET A 26 3.50 -29.48 7.06
CA MET A 26 3.29 -28.79 8.33
C MET A 26 2.48 -27.53 8.02
N THR A 27 1.18 -27.59 8.26
CA THR A 27 0.30 -26.42 8.24
C THR A 27 0.76 -25.44 9.31
N ARG A 28 1.26 -24.27 8.88
CA ARG A 28 1.42 -23.05 9.70
C ARG A 28 0.06 -22.44 10.05
N ALA A 29 -0.87 -23.24 10.59
CA ALA A 29 -1.93 -22.64 11.38
C ALA A 29 -1.31 -22.24 12.74
N ASP A 30 -1.79 -21.18 13.36
CA ASP A 30 -1.45 -20.75 14.73
C ASP A 30 -0.33 -19.71 14.93
N LEU A 31 -0.12 -18.81 13.95
CA LEU A 31 0.39 -17.46 14.25
C LEU A 31 -0.55 -16.42 13.65
N ALA A 32 -1.82 -16.47 14.01
CA ALA A 32 -2.64 -15.27 13.90
C ALA A 32 -2.11 -14.26 14.93
N PRO A 33 -1.74 -13.03 14.54
CA PRO A 33 -1.47 -11.98 15.53
C PRO A 33 -2.70 -11.85 16.42
N ALA A 34 -2.49 -11.78 17.74
CA ALA A 34 -3.56 -11.51 18.69
C ALA A 34 -4.31 -10.25 18.24
N PRO A 35 -5.64 -10.17 18.39
CA PRO A 35 -6.36 -8.95 18.08
C PRO A 35 -5.75 -7.82 18.91
N SER A 36 -5.17 -6.83 18.22
CA SER A 36 -4.68 -5.61 18.86
C SER A 36 -5.83 -5.04 19.68
N ALA A 37 -5.60 -4.83 20.98
CA ALA A 37 -6.57 -4.17 21.82
C ALA A 37 -6.90 -2.82 21.18
N GLU A 38 -8.14 -2.69 20.70
CA GLU A 38 -8.66 -1.44 20.16
C GLU A 38 -8.48 -0.38 21.24
N ALA A 39 -7.73 0.68 20.96
CA ALA A 39 -7.71 1.85 21.83
C ALA A 39 -9.16 2.37 21.85
N PRO A 40 -9.83 2.40 23.02
CA PRO A 40 -11.23 2.76 23.07
C PRO A 40 -11.40 4.20 22.58
N GLY A 41 -12.11 4.37 21.46
CA GLY A 41 -12.66 5.65 21.02
C GLY A 41 -12.02 6.32 19.80
N LEU A 42 -11.02 5.73 19.14
CA LEU A 42 -10.43 6.36 17.94
C LEU A 42 -10.82 5.71 16.60
N GLY A 43 -11.51 4.56 16.61
CA GLY A 43 -11.86 3.78 15.41
C GLY A 43 -10.65 3.50 14.51
N ARG A 44 -10.86 2.91 13.33
CA ARG A 44 -9.80 2.82 12.32
C ARG A 44 -9.82 4.11 11.51
N PRO A 45 -8.67 4.65 11.07
CA PRO A 45 -8.61 5.90 10.29
C PRO A 45 -9.43 5.92 8.99
N MET A 46 -9.90 4.76 8.54
CA MET A 46 -10.72 4.57 7.34
C MET A 46 -12.19 4.23 7.67
N ASP A 47 -12.56 4.19 8.94
CA ASP A 47 -13.94 3.99 9.35
C ASP A 47 -14.71 5.31 9.17
N ASP A 48 -15.98 5.20 8.78
CA ASP A 48 -16.90 6.34 8.77
C ASP A 48 -17.17 6.78 10.22
N HIS A 49 -16.47 7.83 10.64
CA HIS A 49 -16.58 8.39 11.99
C HIS A 49 -17.77 9.36 12.15
N GLY A 50 -18.68 9.41 11.18
CA GLY A 50 -19.76 10.38 11.16
C GLY A 50 -19.28 11.81 10.80
N PRO A 51 -20.15 12.81 10.90
CA PRO A 51 -19.93 14.13 10.29
C PRO A 51 -18.92 15.04 11.03
N ASP A 52 -18.38 14.62 12.18
CA ASP A 52 -17.70 15.52 13.14
C ASP A 52 -16.23 15.15 13.44
N ILE A 53 -15.53 14.47 12.54
CA ILE A 53 -14.07 14.66 12.49
C ILE A 53 -13.85 15.82 11.52
N ALA A 54 -13.30 16.92 12.03
CA ALA A 54 -12.79 17.97 11.18
C ALA A 54 -11.59 17.44 10.38
N TYR A 55 -11.86 16.71 9.29
CA TYR A 55 -10.96 16.61 8.15
C TYR A 55 -10.63 18.07 7.80
N GLY A 56 -9.45 18.53 8.21
CA GLY A 56 -9.10 19.95 8.22
C GLY A 56 -7.97 20.25 9.21
N ASP A 57 -7.91 19.55 10.34
CA ASP A 57 -6.73 19.59 11.21
C ASP A 57 -5.74 18.46 10.89
N LEU A 58 -4.91 18.71 9.87
CA LEU A 58 -3.84 17.79 9.49
C LEU A 58 -2.76 17.63 10.58
N SER A 59 -2.81 18.39 11.68
CA SER A 59 -1.86 18.21 12.79
C SER A 59 -2.05 16.89 13.53
N VAL A 60 -3.17 16.18 13.36
CA VAL A 60 -3.33 14.82 13.89
C VAL A 60 -2.23 13.87 13.39
N PHE A 61 -1.75 14.06 12.15
CA PHE A 61 -0.64 13.28 11.58
C PHE A 61 0.71 13.59 12.24
N ASP A 62 0.84 14.69 12.99
CA ASP A 62 2.03 15.01 13.79
C ASP A 62 2.21 14.02 14.96
N THR A 63 1.16 13.27 15.33
CA THR A 63 1.20 12.28 16.42
C THR A 63 1.71 10.89 15.99
N ILE A 64 1.79 10.63 14.68
CA ILE A 64 2.23 9.33 14.14
C ILE A 64 3.76 9.24 14.23
N THR A 65 4.28 8.47 15.17
CA THR A 65 5.73 8.40 15.40
C THR A 65 6.42 7.28 14.62
N GLU A 66 5.68 6.25 14.25
CA GLU A 66 6.18 5.15 13.40
C GLU A 66 6.16 5.59 11.93
N ILE A 67 7.20 5.22 11.17
CA ILE A 67 7.30 5.47 9.72
C ILE A 67 7.81 4.23 8.97
N GLY A 68 7.55 4.17 7.67
CA GLY A 68 8.03 3.10 6.79
C GLY A 68 7.56 1.71 7.21
N GLU A 69 8.46 0.72 7.12
CA GLU A 69 8.17 -0.69 7.41
C GLU A 69 7.72 -0.96 8.86
N ALA A 70 8.03 -0.06 9.80
CA ALA A 70 7.67 -0.22 11.20
C ALA A 70 6.21 0.11 11.50
N GLN A 71 5.47 0.69 10.53
CA GLN A 71 4.12 1.17 10.76
C GLN A 71 3.08 0.07 10.93
N SER A 72 2.19 0.30 11.90
CA SER A 72 0.93 -0.43 12.00
C SER A 72 0.03 -0.19 10.77
N PRO A 73 -0.64 -1.23 10.23
CA PRO A 73 -1.60 -1.07 9.14
C PRO A 73 -2.89 -0.33 9.54
N ASN A 74 -3.04 0.02 10.83
CA ASN A 74 -4.20 0.73 11.36
C ASN A 74 -3.96 2.23 11.52
N VAL A 75 -2.85 2.77 11.02
CA VAL A 75 -2.59 4.21 10.96
C VAL A 75 -2.30 4.62 9.51
N PRO A 76 -2.51 5.89 9.13
CA PRO A 76 -2.13 6.36 7.81
C PRO A 76 -0.64 6.14 7.53
N TYR A 77 -0.32 5.66 6.33
CA TYR A 77 1.07 5.44 5.95
C TYR A 77 1.83 6.77 5.86
N CYS A 78 3.00 6.78 6.45
CA CYS A 78 3.94 7.89 6.50
C CYS A 78 5.37 7.37 6.30
N ASP A 79 6.18 8.16 5.61
CA ASP A 79 7.60 7.92 5.47
C ASP A 79 8.35 9.26 5.39
N THR A 80 9.67 9.22 5.25
CA THR A 80 10.41 10.39 4.81
C THR A 80 9.79 10.93 3.51
N ARG A 81 9.75 12.26 3.37
CA ARG A 81 9.25 12.88 2.15
C ARG A 81 9.96 12.37 0.89
N ALA A 82 11.24 12.06 0.98
CA ALA A 82 11.99 11.54 -0.16
C ALA A 82 11.47 10.16 -0.59
N GLU A 83 11.24 9.26 0.37
CA GLU A 83 10.75 7.92 0.10
C GLU A 83 9.32 7.93 -0.42
N MET A 84 8.41 8.70 0.21
CA MET A 84 7.04 8.87 -0.27
C MET A 84 7.00 9.30 -1.75
N ARG A 85 7.84 10.28 -2.12
CA ARG A 85 7.92 10.76 -3.50
C ARG A 85 8.50 9.72 -4.45
N ALA A 86 9.45 8.91 -3.99
CA ALA A 86 10.03 7.84 -4.78
C ALA A 86 8.99 6.75 -5.06
N VAL A 87 8.30 6.27 -4.02
CA VAL A 87 7.22 5.27 -4.13
C VAL A 87 6.12 5.76 -5.06
N LEU A 88 5.59 6.97 -4.85
CA LEU A 88 4.53 7.53 -5.70
C LEU A 88 4.96 7.61 -7.17
N ALA A 89 6.19 8.02 -7.45
CA ALA A 89 6.70 8.12 -8.81
C ALA A 89 6.97 6.76 -9.46
N GLN A 90 7.55 5.82 -8.71
CA GLN A 90 8.03 4.55 -9.26
C GLN A 90 6.92 3.50 -9.35
N ASP A 91 6.09 3.40 -8.31
CA ASP A 91 5.13 2.31 -8.16
C ASP A 91 3.75 2.70 -8.67
N PHE A 92 3.40 4.00 -8.60
CA PHE A 92 2.08 4.51 -9.00
C PHE A 92 2.14 5.41 -10.25
N GLY A 93 3.35 5.70 -10.76
CA GLY A 93 3.52 6.61 -11.89
C GLY A 93 3.02 8.02 -11.59
N GLU A 94 2.85 8.38 -10.33
CA GLU A 94 2.32 9.66 -9.92
C GLU A 94 3.40 10.73 -9.92
N SER A 95 3.01 11.94 -10.33
CA SER A 95 3.88 13.11 -10.32
C SER A 95 3.21 14.24 -9.54
N ALA A 96 4.03 15.05 -8.86
CA ALA A 96 3.56 16.22 -8.15
C ALA A 96 2.77 17.14 -9.10
N ARG A 97 1.53 17.43 -8.72
CA ARG A 97 0.62 18.35 -9.42
C ARG A 97 0.57 19.70 -8.73
N LEU A 98 0.59 19.68 -7.40
CA LEU A 98 0.47 20.87 -6.58
C LEU A 98 1.23 20.69 -5.27
N THR A 99 1.77 21.79 -4.76
CA THR A 99 2.32 21.88 -3.41
C THR A 99 1.80 23.16 -2.79
N HIS A 100 1.16 23.05 -1.63
CA HIS A 100 0.64 24.17 -0.87
C HIS A 100 1.36 24.23 0.49
N PRO A 101 2.13 25.29 0.79
CA PRO A 101 2.74 25.45 2.11
C PRO A 101 1.67 25.75 3.15
N LEU A 102 1.85 25.19 4.35
CA LEU A 102 1.07 25.50 5.54
C LEU A 102 1.98 26.21 6.56
N GLU A 103 1.38 26.71 7.64
CA GLU A 103 2.13 27.27 8.75
C GLU A 103 3.07 26.23 9.41
N GLY A 104 4.13 26.69 10.07
CA GLY A 104 4.99 25.80 10.87
C GLY A 104 5.92 24.88 10.06
N ARG A 105 6.28 25.25 8.81
CA ARG A 105 7.10 24.42 7.89
C ARG A 105 6.42 23.11 7.47
N ARG A 106 5.09 23.09 7.49
CA ARG A 106 4.27 21.99 6.97
C ARG A 106 3.87 22.28 5.52
N SER A 107 3.38 21.27 4.82
CA SER A 107 2.80 21.46 3.49
C SER A 107 1.83 20.35 3.13
N VAL A 108 0.94 20.61 2.17
CA VAL A 108 0.15 19.59 1.48
C VAL A 108 0.66 19.48 0.05
N GLU A 109 0.73 18.26 -0.48
CA GLU A 109 1.09 17.98 -1.86
C GLU A 109 0.03 17.11 -2.51
N LEU A 110 -0.35 17.44 -3.74
CA LEU A 110 -1.15 16.54 -4.58
C LEU A 110 -0.25 15.88 -5.61
N TRP A 111 -0.34 14.56 -5.69
CA TRP A 111 0.32 13.69 -6.64
C TRP A 111 -0.74 12.99 -7.48
N ALA A 112 -0.46 12.79 -8.76
CA ALA A 112 -1.40 12.08 -9.62
C ALA A 112 -0.79 11.48 -10.88
N SER A 113 -1.42 10.43 -11.38
CA SER A 113 -1.09 9.75 -12.63
C SER A 113 -2.28 9.84 -13.59
N GLU A 114 -2.07 10.42 -14.78
CA GLU A 114 -3.09 10.37 -15.85
C GLU A 114 -3.16 8.99 -16.50
N ALA A 115 -2.04 8.25 -16.51
CA ALA A 115 -1.97 6.94 -17.15
C ALA A 115 -2.70 5.88 -16.30
N GLU A 116 -2.48 5.92 -14.98
CA GLU A 116 -3.09 5.00 -14.03
C GLU A 116 -4.45 5.52 -13.50
N GLY A 117 -4.74 6.81 -13.71
CA GLY A 117 -5.96 7.44 -13.22
C GLY A 117 -6.00 7.59 -11.69
N THR A 118 -4.86 7.57 -11.02
CA THR A 118 -4.76 7.64 -9.56
C THR A 118 -4.34 9.04 -9.09
N TRP A 119 -4.64 9.33 -7.83
CA TRP A 119 -4.10 10.49 -7.14
C TRP A 119 -3.87 10.19 -5.66
N THR A 120 -2.89 10.89 -5.10
CA THR A 120 -2.54 10.83 -3.68
C THR A 120 -2.29 12.22 -3.15
N ALA A 121 -2.89 12.55 -2.01
CA ALA A 121 -2.55 13.73 -1.25
C ALA A 121 -1.63 13.37 -0.08
N LEU A 122 -0.55 14.13 0.04
CA LEU A 122 0.41 14.01 1.14
C LEU A 122 0.33 15.24 2.04
N TYR A 123 0.41 15.02 3.35
CA TYR A 123 0.74 16.05 4.32
C TYR A 123 2.17 15.85 4.79
N THR A 124 3.00 16.86 4.59
CA THR A 124 4.38 16.90 5.06
C THR A 124 4.46 17.72 6.33
N ARG A 125 4.98 17.09 7.38
CA ARG A 125 5.19 17.65 8.70
C ARG A 125 6.43 18.55 8.76
N ALA A 126 6.55 19.30 9.85
CA ALA A 126 7.70 20.15 10.13
C ALA A 126 9.04 19.39 10.28
N ASP A 127 8.99 18.08 10.58
CA ASP A 127 10.16 17.20 10.70
C ASP A 127 10.54 16.53 9.37
N GLY A 128 9.78 16.76 8.29
CA GLY A 128 10.06 16.22 6.96
C GLY A 128 9.50 14.84 6.68
N VAL A 129 8.70 14.28 7.61
CA VAL A 129 7.88 13.10 7.35
C VAL A 129 6.64 13.50 6.56
N SER A 130 6.28 12.70 5.56
CA SER A 130 5.09 12.86 4.74
C SER A 130 4.14 11.70 4.96
N CYS A 131 2.87 11.99 5.21
CA CYS A 131 1.80 11.02 5.42
C CYS A 131 0.77 11.09 4.30
N VAL A 132 0.23 9.96 3.88
CA VAL A 132 -0.94 9.90 3.00
C VAL A 132 -2.15 10.37 3.79
N VAL A 133 -2.77 11.46 3.34
CA VAL A 133 -3.96 12.03 4.00
C VAL A 133 -5.25 11.72 3.25
N SER A 134 -5.15 11.49 1.95
CA SER A 134 -6.22 10.99 1.10
C SER A 134 -5.62 10.42 -0.17
N SER A 135 -6.34 9.52 -0.83
CA SER A 135 -5.95 8.93 -2.11
C SER A 135 -7.19 8.43 -2.83
N GLY A 136 -7.09 8.29 -4.15
CA GLY A 136 -8.22 7.79 -4.92
C GLY A 136 -7.88 7.49 -6.36
N ILE A 137 -8.94 7.23 -7.11
CA ILE A 137 -8.94 6.92 -8.54
C ILE A 137 -9.68 8.02 -9.30
N ASP A 138 -9.89 7.80 -10.60
CA ASP A 138 -10.60 8.69 -11.53
C ASP A 138 -9.92 10.06 -11.75
N TRP A 139 -8.59 10.14 -11.59
CA TRP A 139 -7.84 11.32 -12.00
C TRP A 139 -7.80 11.47 -13.52
N ALA A 140 -8.16 12.65 -14.04
CA ALA A 140 -8.20 12.93 -15.46
C ALA A 140 -7.38 14.17 -15.83
N ARG A 141 -7.07 14.30 -17.13
CA ARG A 141 -6.42 15.51 -17.64
C ARG A 141 -7.31 16.72 -17.41
N GLY A 142 -6.74 17.76 -16.81
CA GLY A 142 -7.47 18.99 -16.50
C GLY A 142 -8.28 18.93 -15.20
N SER A 143 -8.11 17.88 -14.38
CA SER A 143 -8.59 17.87 -13.01
C SER A 143 -8.05 19.09 -12.25
N ASP A 144 -8.95 19.78 -11.54
CA ASP A 144 -8.60 20.88 -10.66
C ASP A 144 -8.08 20.33 -9.32
N ALA A 145 -6.75 20.41 -9.16
CA ALA A 145 -6.04 19.97 -7.98
C ALA A 145 -6.48 20.72 -6.70
N LEU A 146 -6.73 22.03 -6.82
CA LEU A 146 -7.11 22.85 -5.67
C LEU A 146 -8.53 22.50 -5.25
N ALA A 147 -9.46 22.46 -6.20
CA ALA A 147 -10.85 22.07 -5.93
C ALA A 147 -10.94 20.64 -5.37
N LEU A 148 -10.02 19.73 -5.74
CA LEU A 148 -9.90 18.42 -5.10
C LEU A 148 -9.47 18.53 -3.64
N MET A 149 -8.37 19.23 -3.35
CA MET A 149 -7.92 19.35 -1.97
C MET A 149 -8.90 20.10 -1.08
N GLU A 150 -9.64 21.10 -1.60
CA GLU A 150 -10.71 21.78 -0.87
C GLU A 150 -11.91 20.87 -0.61
N ARG A 151 -12.35 20.09 -1.61
CA ARG A 151 -13.45 19.12 -1.47
C ARG A 151 -13.16 18.06 -0.43
N GLU A 152 -11.93 17.53 -0.44
CA GLU A 152 -11.47 16.53 0.52
C GLU A 152 -11.08 17.16 1.87
N ALA A 153 -11.33 18.47 2.04
CA ALA A 153 -11.03 19.25 3.24
C ALA A 153 -9.57 19.13 3.71
N LEU A 154 -8.64 18.96 2.77
CA LEU A 154 -7.20 18.90 3.02
C LEU A 154 -6.59 20.29 3.18
N ILE A 155 -7.25 21.30 2.63
CA ILE A 155 -6.94 22.71 2.83
C ILE A 155 -8.24 23.50 3.03
N PRO A 156 -8.20 24.62 3.77
CA PRO A 156 -9.36 25.50 3.91
C PRO A 156 -9.81 26.03 2.53
N ALA A 157 -11.13 26.10 2.32
CA ALA A 157 -11.68 26.85 1.19
C ALA A 157 -11.35 28.34 1.36
N GLY A 158 -10.91 28.98 0.27
CA GLY A 158 -10.57 30.41 0.23
C GLY A 158 -11.78 31.36 0.27
#